data_AF-A0A8H7DQN4-F1
#
_entry.id   AF-A0A8H7DQN4-F1
#
_cell.length_a   1.000
_cell.length_b   1.000
_cell.length_c   1.000
_cell.angle_alpha   90.00
_cell.angle_beta   90.00
_cell.angle_gamma   90.00
#
_symmetry.space_group_name_H-M   'P 1'
#
loop_
_entity.id
_entity.type
_entity.pdbx_description
1 polymer ?
#
loop_
_entity_poly.entity_id
_entity_poly.type
_entity_poly.pdbx_seq_one_letter_code
_entity_poly.pdbx_strand_id
1 'polypeptide(L)'
;MSMQFTDHVRKFRRFRAEFWNTPGVQEELKAYEACDNDYEYKILKGLVPKSLVGRVTNDFGPAWQKSDTFFTDFPEHNVPERVLSSTEDSHIICNVACHDTRLYSSDIDPSSSDKTAAAGMSQVDIANVLTRSGILTAIGHTVYNAVSHLNPDLITEMKIHFWDFWFSDGSINKIIHAIHDAMERRYTEVADAYQRNDNSTAPQRLALLDAVMEECRISAVDFAKTLRATKNRVDVAYGFHSHPHHSVGHLHMHVLLADPQFRTYSTLAHDWKTLSFEAVEYVLGAE
;
A
#
# COMPACT_ATOMS: atom_id res chain seq x y z
N MET A 1 -26.76 -1.56 12.35
CA MET A 1 -25.67 -0.78 11.71
C MET A 1 -24.62 -0.54 12.77
N SER A 2 -23.35 -0.90 12.55
CA SER A 2 -22.31 -0.82 13.58
C SER A 2 -21.89 0.64 13.84
N MET A 3 -21.48 0.96 15.07
CA MET A 3 -21.02 2.31 15.44
C MET A 3 -19.83 2.75 14.57
N GLN A 4 -18.92 1.81 14.28
CA GLN A 4 -17.75 2.04 13.43
C GLN A 4 -18.14 2.41 11.98
N PHE A 5 -19.12 1.75 11.39
CA PHE A 5 -19.60 2.08 10.04
C PHE A 5 -20.15 3.52 9.99
N THR A 6 -21.00 3.90 10.95
CA THR A 6 -21.58 5.24 10.99
C THR A 6 -20.52 6.32 11.16
N ASP A 7 -19.50 6.08 11.98
CA ASP A 7 -18.39 7.00 12.17
C ASP A 7 -17.51 7.12 10.90
N HIS A 8 -17.24 6.01 10.22
CA HIS A 8 -16.53 6.02 8.94
C HIS A 8 -17.29 6.79 7.85
N VAL A 9 -18.61 6.59 7.74
CA VAL A 9 -19.47 7.35 6.81
C VAL A 9 -19.38 8.85 7.09
N ARG A 10 -19.51 9.25 8.36
CA ARG A 10 -19.42 10.67 8.75
C ARG A 10 -18.05 11.25 8.42
N LYS A 11 -16.99 10.52 8.74
CA LYS A 11 -15.60 10.92 8.50
C LYS A 11 -15.30 11.07 7.01
N PHE A 12 -15.75 10.12 6.18
CA PHE A 12 -15.53 10.16 4.74
C PHE A 12 -16.29 11.29 4.06
N ARG A 13 -17.56 11.54 4.42
CA ARG A 13 -18.31 12.72 3.94
C ARG A 13 -17.61 14.03 4.28
N ARG A 14 -17.11 14.14 5.52
CA ARG A 14 -16.34 15.32 5.94
C ARG A 14 -15.09 15.49 5.08
N PHE A 15 -14.30 14.44 4.88
CA PHE A 15 -13.08 14.51 4.06
C PHE A 15 -13.36 14.87 2.60
N ARG A 16 -14.44 14.33 2.00
CA ARG A 16 -14.89 14.73 0.66
C ARG A 16 -15.24 16.22 0.60
N ALA A 17 -16.04 16.69 1.55
CA ALA A 17 -16.41 18.10 1.63
C ALA A 17 -15.19 19.01 1.84
N GLU A 18 -14.27 18.65 2.73
CA GLU A 18 -13.02 19.40 2.97
C GLU A 18 -12.15 19.44 1.69
N PHE A 19 -11.99 18.31 1.02
CA PHE A 19 -11.20 18.22 -0.21
C PHE A 19 -11.76 19.13 -1.31
N TRP A 20 -13.05 19.01 -1.64
CA TRP A 20 -13.67 19.79 -2.72
C TRP A 20 -13.81 21.29 -2.39
N ASN A 21 -13.84 21.66 -1.11
CA ASN A 21 -13.84 23.07 -0.68
C ASN A 21 -12.42 23.66 -0.56
N THR A 22 -11.36 22.88 -0.81
CA THR A 22 -9.99 23.37 -0.74
C THR A 22 -9.69 24.26 -1.96
N PRO A 23 -9.33 25.55 -1.77
CA PRO A 23 -8.99 26.43 -2.89
C PRO A 23 -7.82 25.90 -3.69
N GLY A 24 -7.94 25.84 -5.01
CA GLY A 24 -6.90 25.30 -5.90
C GLY A 24 -7.09 23.82 -6.29
N VAL A 25 -8.00 23.08 -5.64
CA VAL A 25 -8.14 21.64 -5.88
C VAL A 25 -8.53 21.30 -7.32
N GLN A 26 -9.37 22.13 -7.94
CA GLN A 26 -9.81 21.94 -9.33
C GLN A 26 -8.66 22.19 -10.31
N GLU A 27 -7.82 23.19 -10.02
CA GLU A 27 -6.64 23.51 -10.81
C GLU A 27 -5.59 22.41 -10.72
N GLU A 28 -5.32 21.85 -9.52
CA GLU A 28 -4.38 20.74 -9.39
C GLU A 28 -4.89 19.47 -10.07
N LEU A 29 -6.19 19.15 -9.95
CA LEU A 29 -6.79 18.00 -10.63
C LEU A 29 -6.67 18.14 -12.16
N LYS A 30 -6.95 19.32 -12.72
CA LYS A 30 -6.77 19.58 -14.17
C LYS A 30 -5.32 19.46 -14.63
N ALA A 31 -4.37 20.00 -13.85
CA ALA A 31 -2.95 19.87 -14.16
C ALA A 31 -2.50 18.41 -14.13
N TYR A 32 -3.00 17.65 -13.16
CA TYR A 32 -2.74 16.23 -13.03
C TYR A 32 -3.34 15.41 -14.19
N GLU A 33 -4.57 15.70 -14.59
CA GLU A 33 -5.21 15.11 -15.77
C GLU A 33 -4.43 15.39 -17.06
N ALA A 34 -3.77 16.55 -17.15
CA ALA A 34 -2.94 16.93 -18.27
C ALA A 34 -1.50 16.37 -18.21
N CYS A 35 -1.16 15.56 -17.20
CA CYS A 35 0.21 15.09 -16.93
C CYS A 35 1.24 16.25 -16.86
N ASP A 36 0.86 17.39 -16.27
CA ASP A 36 1.71 18.58 -16.20
C ASP A 36 2.82 18.40 -15.15
N ASN A 37 4.07 18.30 -15.62
CA ASN A 37 5.26 18.12 -14.77
C ASN A 37 5.86 19.45 -14.25
N ASP A 38 5.43 20.56 -14.82
CA ASP A 38 5.86 21.90 -14.43
C ASP A 38 4.95 22.48 -13.34
N TYR A 39 3.74 21.96 -13.18
CA TYR A 39 2.79 22.34 -12.15
C TYR A 39 3.31 22.08 -10.71
N GLU A 40 2.96 22.98 -9.79
CA GLU A 40 3.31 22.87 -8.37
C GLU A 40 2.14 22.28 -7.56
N TYR A 41 2.12 20.95 -7.41
CA TYR A 41 1.12 20.24 -6.61
C TYR A 41 1.32 20.45 -5.10
N LYS A 42 0.36 21.11 -4.43
CA LYS A 42 0.36 21.42 -2.98
C LYS A 42 -0.70 20.67 -2.21
N ILE A 43 -1.85 20.43 -2.84
CA ILE A 43 -3.02 19.74 -2.28
C ILE A 43 -2.92 18.26 -2.59
N LEU A 44 -2.51 17.91 -3.82
CA LEU A 44 -2.35 16.55 -4.28
C LEU A 44 -1.06 15.89 -3.70
N LYS A 45 -0.96 15.85 -2.37
CA LYS A 45 0.14 15.21 -1.64
C LYS A 45 0.28 13.76 -2.09
N GLY A 46 1.51 13.30 -2.30
CA GLY A 46 1.79 11.87 -2.51
C GLY A 46 1.63 11.34 -3.94
N LEU A 47 1.64 12.18 -4.98
CA LEU A 47 1.81 11.71 -6.36
C LEU A 47 3.13 10.91 -6.49
N VAL A 48 4.23 11.56 -6.11
CA VAL A 48 5.56 10.95 -5.85
C VAL A 48 6.23 11.72 -4.70
N PRO A 49 6.88 11.07 -3.71
CA PRO A 49 7.69 11.78 -2.73
C PRO A 49 8.74 12.67 -3.40
N LYS A 50 8.88 13.94 -2.97
CA LYS A 50 9.81 14.91 -3.58
C LYS A 50 11.24 14.40 -3.73
N SER A 51 11.68 13.53 -2.81
CA SER A 51 13.00 12.91 -2.84
C SER A 51 13.21 11.90 -3.98
N LEU A 52 12.14 11.39 -4.59
CA LEU A 52 12.19 10.41 -5.66
C LEU A 52 12.06 11.03 -7.06
N VAL A 53 11.49 12.24 -7.18
CA VAL A 53 11.37 12.95 -8.46
C VAL A 53 12.75 13.14 -9.10
N GLY A 54 12.87 12.74 -10.37
CA GLY A 54 14.10 12.76 -11.17
C GLY A 54 15.05 11.59 -10.90
N ARG A 55 14.66 10.59 -10.09
CA ARG A 55 15.49 9.42 -9.78
C ARG A 55 14.90 8.13 -10.35
N VAL A 56 15.78 7.21 -10.71
CA VAL A 56 15.44 5.79 -10.93
C VAL A 56 15.66 5.07 -9.61
N THR A 57 14.61 4.46 -9.05
CA THR A 57 14.66 3.92 -7.67
C THR A 57 15.11 2.47 -7.57
N ASN A 58 15.02 1.70 -8.65
CA ASN A 58 15.26 0.25 -8.63
C ASN A 58 16.09 -0.25 -9.83
N ASP A 59 16.94 0.58 -10.43
CA ASP A 59 17.73 0.27 -11.65
C ASP A 59 16.90 -0.12 -12.90
N PHE A 60 15.57 -0.05 -12.82
CA PHE A 60 14.62 -0.33 -13.89
C PHE A 60 13.62 0.83 -14.04
N GLY A 61 13.16 1.06 -15.27
CA GLY A 61 12.15 2.06 -15.60
C GLY A 61 12.69 3.49 -15.77
N PRO A 62 11.85 4.43 -16.24
CA PRO A 62 12.22 5.83 -16.34
C PRO A 62 12.30 6.50 -14.97
N ALA A 63 12.99 7.64 -14.90
CA ALA A 63 13.04 8.45 -13.69
C ALA A 63 11.66 9.01 -13.35
N TRP A 64 11.30 9.00 -12.06
CA TRP A 64 10.01 9.51 -11.60
C TRP A 64 9.81 10.98 -11.98
N GLN A 65 8.66 11.30 -12.56
CA GLN A 65 8.20 12.64 -12.85
C GLN A 65 7.27 13.16 -11.75
N LYS A 66 6.94 14.46 -11.77
CA LYS A 66 6.06 15.06 -10.74
C LYS A 66 4.59 14.67 -10.94
N SER A 67 4.19 14.43 -12.19
CA SER A 67 2.85 14.02 -12.56
C SER A 67 2.62 12.51 -12.45
N ASP A 68 3.69 11.71 -12.29
CA ASP A 68 3.55 10.26 -12.11
C ASP A 68 2.74 9.97 -10.85
N THR A 69 2.04 8.85 -10.82
CA THR A 69 1.66 8.26 -9.54
C THR A 69 2.49 7.04 -9.25
N PHE A 70 2.78 6.85 -7.98
CA PHE A 70 3.47 5.66 -7.48
C PHE A 70 2.85 4.33 -7.95
N PHE A 71 1.59 4.32 -8.44
CA PHE A 71 0.86 3.11 -8.80
C PHE A 71 0.22 3.04 -10.21
N THR A 72 0.07 4.13 -10.97
CA THR A 72 -0.54 4.08 -12.33
C THR A 72 0.33 3.32 -13.33
N ASP A 73 1.63 3.51 -13.23
CA ASP A 73 2.64 2.85 -14.06
C ASP A 73 3.45 1.82 -13.23
N PHE A 74 2.82 1.26 -12.17
CA PHE A 74 3.51 0.36 -11.24
C PHE A 74 4.33 -0.75 -11.91
N PRO A 75 3.84 -1.45 -12.96
CA PRO A 75 4.62 -2.46 -13.66
C PRO A 75 5.85 -1.92 -14.41
N GLU A 76 5.83 -0.65 -14.83
CA GLU A 76 6.94 -0.01 -15.56
C GLU A 76 8.06 0.46 -14.63
N HIS A 77 7.72 0.76 -13.37
CA HIS A 77 8.66 1.28 -12.35
C HIS A 77 9.01 0.27 -11.24
N ASN A 78 8.34 -0.88 -11.20
CA ASN A 78 8.57 -1.93 -10.19
C ASN A 78 8.86 -3.28 -10.83
N VAL A 79 9.49 -4.16 -10.05
CA VAL A 79 9.79 -5.54 -10.45
C VAL A 79 8.47 -6.27 -10.78
N PRO A 80 8.34 -6.93 -11.95
CA PRO A 80 7.13 -7.63 -12.38
C PRO A 80 6.57 -8.62 -11.35
N GLU A 81 7.44 -9.18 -10.51
CA GLU A 81 7.12 -10.15 -9.45
C GLU A 81 6.25 -9.59 -8.32
N ARG A 82 6.09 -8.25 -8.24
CA ARG A 82 5.24 -7.59 -7.24
C ARG A 82 3.78 -7.48 -7.64
N VAL A 83 3.48 -7.69 -8.93
CA VAL A 83 2.11 -7.70 -9.45
C VAL A 83 1.59 -9.13 -9.34
N LEU A 84 0.72 -9.37 -8.36
CA LEU A 84 0.17 -10.69 -8.07
C LEU A 84 -0.89 -11.11 -9.10
N SER A 85 -1.67 -10.11 -9.55
CA SER A 85 -2.73 -10.24 -10.55
C SER A 85 -2.98 -8.89 -11.24
N SER A 86 -3.43 -8.95 -12.48
CA SER A 86 -3.79 -7.79 -13.29
C SER A 86 -5.06 -8.05 -14.07
N THR A 87 -5.93 -7.05 -14.12
CA THR A 87 -7.01 -6.91 -15.11
C THR A 87 -6.71 -5.73 -16.02
N GLU A 88 -7.62 -5.40 -16.94
CA GLU A 88 -7.57 -4.13 -17.65
C GLU A 88 -7.70 -2.95 -16.69
N ASP A 89 -8.48 -3.09 -15.61
CA ASP A 89 -8.91 -1.98 -14.77
C ASP A 89 -8.09 -1.82 -13.49
N SER A 90 -7.50 -2.90 -12.96
CA SER A 90 -6.74 -2.84 -11.72
C SER A 90 -5.60 -3.86 -11.59
N HIS A 91 -4.66 -3.59 -10.69
CA HIS A 91 -3.56 -4.45 -10.30
C HIS A 91 -3.66 -4.80 -8.82
N ILE A 92 -3.44 -6.06 -8.50
CA ILE A 92 -3.25 -6.53 -7.12
C ILE A 92 -1.75 -6.61 -6.88
N ILE A 93 -1.26 -5.78 -5.97
CA ILE A 93 0.17 -5.68 -5.65
C ILE A 93 0.40 -5.99 -4.17
N CYS A 94 1.52 -6.64 -3.87
CA CYS A 94 1.94 -6.79 -2.48
C CYS A 94 2.50 -5.46 -1.96
N ASN A 95 2.22 -5.11 -0.70
CA ASN A 95 2.92 -4.00 -0.06
C ASN A 95 4.43 -4.25 -0.11
N VAL A 96 5.17 -3.19 -0.45
CA VAL A 96 6.62 -3.21 -0.54
C VAL A 96 7.23 -3.31 0.85
N ALA A 97 6.64 -2.66 1.85
CA ALA A 97 7.11 -2.77 3.22
C ALA A 97 7.00 -4.20 3.74
N CYS A 98 8.03 -4.66 4.44
CA CYS A 98 7.93 -5.89 5.21
C CYS A 98 6.85 -5.72 6.29
N HIS A 99 6.07 -6.77 6.53
CA HIS A 99 5.01 -6.76 7.53
C HIS A 99 5.53 -6.88 8.97
N ASP A 100 6.78 -7.33 9.17
CA ASP A 100 7.32 -7.68 10.48
C ASP A 100 8.06 -6.50 11.12
N THR A 101 7.44 -5.92 12.14
CA THR A 101 7.95 -4.77 12.91
C THR A 101 9.31 -5.01 13.54
N ARG A 102 9.71 -6.25 13.80
CA ARG A 102 11.03 -6.56 14.37
C ARG A 102 12.19 -6.14 13.46
N LEU A 103 11.98 -6.12 12.14
CA LEU A 103 12.99 -5.62 11.18
C LEU A 103 13.03 -4.07 11.06
N TYR A 104 12.26 -3.38 11.91
CA TYR A 104 12.14 -1.92 11.94
C TYR A 104 12.38 -1.34 13.34
N SER A 105 12.63 -2.16 14.35
CA SER A 105 12.90 -1.71 15.71
C SER A 105 14.21 -0.91 15.77
N SER A 106 14.35 -0.05 16.77
CA SER A 106 15.50 0.87 16.87
C SER A 106 16.87 0.19 16.99
N ASP A 107 16.91 -1.04 17.50
CA ASP A 107 18.11 -1.88 17.60
C ASP A 107 18.49 -2.55 16.26
N ILE A 108 17.54 -2.63 15.33
CA ILE A 108 17.72 -3.19 13.99
C ILE A 108 17.82 -2.11 12.90
N ASP A 109 17.15 -0.97 13.01
CA ASP A 109 17.21 0.04 11.96
C ASP A 109 18.61 0.70 11.90
N PRO A 110 19.20 0.89 10.70
CA PRO A 110 20.51 1.52 10.55
C PRO A 110 20.61 2.93 11.12
N SER A 111 19.50 3.66 11.22
CA SER A 111 19.46 5.00 11.81
C SER A 111 19.28 5.01 13.33
N SER A 112 19.21 3.84 13.97
CA SER A 112 18.96 3.66 15.40
C SER A 112 17.65 4.32 15.89
N SER A 113 16.73 4.58 14.96
CA SER A 113 15.41 5.14 15.22
C SER A 113 14.35 4.07 15.04
N ASP A 114 13.36 4.02 15.92
CA ASP A 114 12.23 3.12 15.76
C ASP A 114 11.41 3.51 14.52
N LYS A 115 11.30 2.58 13.57
CA LYS A 115 10.54 2.74 12.33
C LYS A 115 9.44 1.69 12.20
N THR A 116 8.97 1.10 13.30
CA THR A 116 7.91 0.07 13.30
C THR A 116 6.61 0.57 12.65
N ALA A 117 6.38 1.88 12.65
CA ALA A 117 5.28 2.51 11.92
C ALA A 117 5.37 2.41 10.39
N ALA A 118 6.51 1.98 9.83
CA ALA A 118 6.68 1.75 8.39
C ALA A 118 6.40 0.30 7.95
N ALA A 119 6.14 -0.62 8.89
CA ALA A 119 5.79 -2.00 8.57
C ALA A 119 4.38 -2.10 7.95
N GLY A 120 4.06 -3.23 7.33
CA GLY A 120 2.70 -3.54 6.85
C GLY A 120 1.66 -3.62 7.98
N MET A 121 0.38 -3.37 7.66
CA MET A 121 -0.73 -3.37 8.64
C MET A 121 -1.22 -4.77 9.05
N SER A 122 -0.90 -5.77 8.24
CA SER A 122 -1.03 -7.19 8.55
C SER A 122 -0.02 -7.98 7.72
N GLN A 123 0.14 -9.27 8.01
CA GLN A 123 1.00 -10.16 7.20
C GLN A 123 0.52 -10.23 5.74
N VAL A 124 -0.78 -10.09 5.49
CA VAL A 124 -1.35 -9.87 4.15
C VAL A 124 -1.78 -8.41 4.06
N ASP A 125 -0.85 -7.53 3.71
CA ASP A 125 -1.17 -6.14 3.37
C ASP A 125 -0.97 -5.99 1.87
N ILE A 126 -2.07 -6.18 1.14
CA ILE A 126 -2.11 -6.11 -0.32
C ILE A 126 -2.80 -4.81 -0.70
N ALA A 127 -2.28 -4.12 -1.70
CA ALA A 127 -2.98 -3.01 -2.32
C ALA A 127 -3.61 -3.49 -3.62
N ASN A 128 -4.91 -3.26 -3.79
CA ASN A 128 -5.49 -3.22 -5.13
C ASN A 128 -5.39 -1.77 -5.62
N VAL A 129 -4.85 -1.55 -6.81
CA VAL A 129 -4.60 -0.22 -7.40
C VAL A 129 -5.19 -0.17 -8.80
N LEU A 130 -5.89 0.89 -9.17
CA LEU A 130 -6.44 1.01 -10.52
C LEU A 130 -5.30 1.23 -11.54
N THR A 131 -5.42 0.60 -12.71
CA THR A 131 -4.52 0.85 -13.85
C THR A 131 -4.86 2.18 -14.51
N ARG A 132 -3.95 2.69 -15.35
CA ARG A 132 -4.23 3.83 -16.22
C ARG A 132 -5.40 3.59 -17.18
N SER A 133 -5.57 2.37 -17.69
CA SER A 133 -6.70 2.03 -18.58
C SER A 133 -8.02 2.09 -17.81
N GLY A 134 -8.14 1.40 -16.66
CA GLY A 134 -9.36 1.44 -15.84
C GLY A 134 -9.75 2.84 -15.38
N ILE A 135 -8.74 3.67 -15.11
CA ILE A 135 -8.92 5.08 -14.82
C ILE A 135 -9.54 5.82 -16.01
N LEU A 136 -8.98 5.68 -17.22
CA LEU A 136 -9.41 6.38 -18.43
C LEU A 136 -10.75 5.86 -19.00
N THR A 137 -11.04 4.56 -18.85
CA THR A 137 -12.25 3.93 -19.38
C THR A 137 -13.46 4.23 -18.50
N ALA A 138 -13.28 4.31 -17.18
CA ALA A 138 -14.38 4.60 -16.27
C ALA A 138 -14.69 6.10 -16.16
N ILE A 139 -13.70 6.97 -16.34
CA ILE A 139 -13.85 8.43 -16.27
C ILE A 139 -12.75 9.05 -17.15
N GLY A 140 -13.01 10.09 -17.93
CA GLY A 140 -11.98 10.77 -18.73
C GLY A 140 -10.92 11.54 -17.92
N HIS A 141 -10.58 11.11 -16.69
CA HIS A 141 -9.78 11.83 -15.71
C HIS A 141 -8.86 10.90 -14.92
N THR A 142 -7.61 11.32 -14.70
CA THR A 142 -6.65 10.59 -13.86
C THR A 142 -7.13 10.60 -12.39
N VAL A 143 -7.26 9.42 -11.74
CA VAL A 143 -7.81 9.32 -10.38
C VAL A 143 -6.72 9.65 -9.34
N TYR A 144 -7.00 10.63 -8.48
CA TYR A 144 -6.11 11.03 -7.38
C TYR A 144 -6.35 10.22 -6.08
N ASN A 145 -7.56 10.17 -5.53
CA ASN A 145 -7.83 9.38 -4.30
C ASN A 145 -9.34 9.07 -4.19
N ALA A 146 -9.74 8.23 -3.24
CA ALA A 146 -11.16 7.94 -2.96
C ALA A 146 -12.02 9.20 -2.74
N VAL A 147 -11.47 10.29 -2.18
CA VAL A 147 -12.24 11.53 -1.97
C VAL A 147 -12.57 12.29 -3.25
N SER A 148 -11.74 12.17 -4.29
CA SER A 148 -11.95 12.82 -5.59
C SER A 148 -12.76 11.94 -6.52
N HIS A 149 -13.07 10.70 -6.11
CA HIS A 149 -13.73 9.73 -6.95
C HIS A 149 -15.26 9.89 -6.94
N LEU A 150 -15.89 9.62 -8.08
CA LEU A 150 -17.34 9.74 -8.26
C LEU A 150 -18.02 8.44 -8.75
N ASN A 151 -17.26 7.42 -9.16
CA ASN A 151 -17.83 6.18 -9.67
C ASN A 151 -17.75 5.03 -8.64
N PRO A 152 -18.85 4.64 -7.97
CA PRO A 152 -18.83 3.51 -7.04
C PRO A 152 -18.48 2.16 -7.71
N ASP A 153 -18.67 2.02 -9.03
CA ASP A 153 -18.40 0.78 -9.76
C ASP A 153 -16.91 0.40 -9.72
N LEU A 154 -16.00 1.38 -9.72
CA LEU A 154 -14.57 1.12 -9.65
C LEU A 154 -14.14 0.59 -8.28
N ILE A 155 -14.73 1.09 -7.21
CA ILE A 155 -14.49 0.56 -5.86
C ILE A 155 -14.97 -0.89 -5.80
N THR A 156 -16.13 -1.17 -6.38
CA THR A 156 -16.71 -2.50 -6.49
C THR A 156 -15.82 -3.44 -7.33
N GLU A 157 -15.30 -2.97 -8.47
CA GLU A 157 -14.34 -3.70 -9.32
C GLU A 157 -13.11 -4.14 -8.52
N MET A 158 -12.51 -3.25 -7.73
CA MET A 158 -11.32 -3.59 -6.95
C MET A 158 -11.58 -4.73 -5.95
N LYS A 159 -12.79 -4.79 -5.37
CA LYS A 159 -13.18 -5.88 -4.48
C LYS A 159 -13.43 -7.18 -5.26
N ILE A 160 -14.08 -7.10 -6.42
CA ILE A 160 -14.33 -8.25 -7.31
C ILE A 160 -13.00 -8.85 -7.79
N HIS A 161 -12.10 -8.04 -8.36
CA HIS A 161 -10.80 -8.50 -8.83
C HIS A 161 -10.00 -9.18 -7.70
N PHE A 162 -10.04 -8.62 -6.48
CA PHE A 162 -9.40 -9.28 -5.35
C PHE A 162 -9.99 -10.67 -5.07
N TRP A 163 -11.31 -10.81 -5.07
CA TRP A 163 -11.93 -12.12 -4.81
C TRP A 163 -11.65 -13.14 -5.91
N ASP A 164 -11.70 -12.72 -7.18
CA ASP A 164 -11.35 -13.58 -8.31
C ASP A 164 -9.90 -14.07 -8.19
N PHE A 165 -8.97 -13.16 -7.85
CA PHE A 165 -7.60 -13.53 -7.56
C PHE A 165 -7.50 -14.45 -6.34
N TRP A 166 -8.13 -14.11 -5.22
CA TRP A 166 -8.05 -14.88 -3.97
C TRP A 166 -8.44 -16.35 -4.17
N PHE A 167 -9.50 -16.59 -4.94
CA PHE A 167 -9.98 -17.93 -5.24
C PHE A 167 -9.28 -18.62 -6.41
N SER A 168 -8.46 -17.89 -7.18
CA SER A 168 -7.68 -18.49 -8.27
C SER A 168 -6.62 -19.48 -7.78
N ASP A 169 -6.27 -20.43 -8.64
CA ASP A 169 -5.23 -21.41 -8.35
C ASP A 169 -3.86 -20.74 -8.21
N GLY A 170 -3.14 -21.09 -7.15
CA GLY A 170 -1.80 -20.58 -6.87
C GLY A 170 -1.74 -19.17 -6.24
N SER A 171 -2.87 -18.49 -6.06
CA SER A 171 -2.95 -17.15 -5.44
C SER A 171 -2.25 -17.08 -4.09
N ILE A 172 -2.54 -18.04 -3.20
CA ILE A 172 -1.95 -18.12 -1.87
C ILE A 172 -0.43 -18.27 -1.93
N ASN A 173 0.09 -19.06 -2.88
CA ASN A 173 1.54 -19.20 -3.02
C ASN A 173 2.19 -17.92 -3.54
N LYS A 174 1.54 -17.18 -4.46
CA LYS A 174 2.01 -15.86 -4.89
C LYS A 174 2.08 -14.87 -3.73
N ILE A 175 1.05 -14.83 -2.88
CA ILE A 175 1.01 -13.99 -1.68
C ILE A 175 2.16 -14.35 -0.73
N ILE A 176 2.32 -15.64 -0.43
CA ILE A 176 3.38 -16.13 0.47
C ILE A 176 4.78 -15.77 -0.06
N HIS A 177 5.03 -15.97 -1.36
CA HIS A 177 6.32 -15.60 -1.97
C HIS A 177 6.57 -14.10 -1.87
N ALA A 178 5.60 -13.26 -2.27
CA ALA A 178 5.78 -11.82 -2.24
C ALA A 178 6.04 -11.27 -0.82
N ILE A 179 5.40 -11.83 0.19
CA ILE A 179 5.62 -11.49 1.60
C ILE A 179 7.04 -11.88 2.04
N HIS A 180 7.49 -13.07 1.65
CA HIS A 180 8.85 -13.54 1.95
C HIS A 180 9.91 -12.65 1.27
N ASP A 181 9.69 -12.27 0.01
CA ASP A 181 10.59 -11.41 -0.74
C ASP A 181 10.69 -10.00 -0.11
N ALA A 182 9.57 -9.44 0.35
CA ALA A 182 9.56 -8.15 1.05
C ALA A 182 10.41 -8.19 2.33
N MET A 183 10.39 -9.32 3.06
CA MET A 183 11.16 -9.56 4.27
C MET A 183 12.66 -9.72 3.98
N GLU A 184 13.04 -10.60 3.04
CA GLU A 184 14.44 -10.82 2.66
C GLU A 184 15.09 -9.55 2.08
N ARG A 185 14.32 -8.77 1.32
CA ARG A 185 14.78 -7.47 0.82
C ARG A 185 15.07 -6.49 1.96
N ARG A 186 14.18 -6.38 2.95
CA ARG A 186 14.41 -5.52 4.11
C ARG A 186 15.65 -5.97 4.89
N TYR A 187 15.83 -7.27 5.09
CA TYR A 187 17.04 -7.82 5.70
C TYR A 187 18.30 -7.38 4.93
N THR A 188 18.30 -7.53 3.60
CA THR A 188 19.43 -7.16 2.74
C THR A 188 19.73 -5.66 2.82
N GLU A 189 18.69 -4.82 2.74
CA GLU A 189 18.82 -3.36 2.86
C GLU A 189 19.48 -2.94 4.19
N VAL A 190 19.12 -3.59 5.31
CA VAL A 190 19.70 -3.31 6.63
C VAL A 190 21.14 -3.83 6.72
N ALA A 191 21.40 -5.05 6.25
CA ALA A 191 22.73 -5.65 6.27
C ALA A 191 23.74 -4.82 5.46
N ASP A 192 23.37 -4.38 4.25
CA ASP A 192 24.19 -3.52 3.40
C ASP A 192 24.44 -2.15 4.04
N ALA A 193 23.48 -1.61 4.79
CA ALA A 193 23.66 -0.37 5.51
C ALA A 193 24.63 -0.52 6.69
N TYR A 194 24.59 -1.64 7.42
CA TYR A 194 25.55 -1.94 8.50
C TYR A 194 26.97 -2.03 7.98
N GLN A 195 27.18 -2.73 6.87
CA GLN A 195 28.49 -2.89 6.24
C GLN A 195 29.05 -1.56 5.70
N ARG A 196 28.19 -0.63 5.27
CA ARG A 196 28.63 0.68 4.76
C ARG A 196 28.94 1.71 5.85
N ASN A 197 28.21 1.68 6.97
CA ASN A 197 28.23 2.78 7.94
C ASN A 197 29.25 2.60 9.06
N ASP A 198 29.57 1.38 9.50
CA ASP A 198 30.53 1.15 10.58
C ASP A 198 31.08 -0.29 10.59
N ASN A 199 32.29 -0.46 10.04
CA ASN A 199 32.97 -1.76 9.99
C ASN A 199 33.30 -2.34 11.37
N SER A 200 33.39 -1.54 12.42
CA SER A 200 33.82 -2.00 13.75
C SER A 200 32.70 -2.67 14.53
N THR A 201 31.46 -2.17 14.41
CA THR A 201 30.27 -2.74 15.06
C THR A 201 29.44 -3.62 14.14
N ALA A 202 29.68 -3.57 12.82
CA ALA A 202 28.98 -4.38 11.82
C ALA A 202 28.88 -5.88 12.18
N PRO A 203 29.94 -6.59 12.64
CA PRO A 203 29.82 -8.01 12.95
C PRO A 203 28.78 -8.31 14.05
N GLN A 204 28.72 -7.48 15.09
CA GLN A 204 27.77 -7.66 16.19
C GLN A 204 26.35 -7.32 15.76
N ARG A 205 26.18 -6.25 14.98
CA ARG A 205 24.87 -5.83 14.46
C ARG A 205 24.31 -6.82 13.44
N LEU A 206 25.16 -7.39 12.59
CA LEU A 206 24.78 -8.45 11.65
C LEU A 206 24.35 -9.72 12.40
N ALA A 207 25.09 -10.15 13.42
CA ALA A 207 24.69 -11.31 14.23
C ALA A 207 23.33 -11.13 14.91
N LEU A 208 23.02 -9.91 15.39
CA LEU A 208 21.70 -9.59 15.93
C LEU A 208 20.62 -9.62 14.84
N LEU A 209 20.88 -9.02 13.67
CA LEU A 209 19.97 -9.04 12.53
C LEU A 209 19.69 -10.48 12.06
N ASP A 210 20.70 -11.33 11.98
CA ASP A 210 20.56 -12.75 11.61
C ASP A 210 19.64 -13.51 12.58
N ALA A 211 19.82 -13.28 13.88
CA ALA A 211 18.98 -13.90 14.91
C ALA A 211 17.52 -13.46 14.78
N VAL A 212 17.26 -12.16 14.59
CA VAL A 212 15.90 -11.64 14.37
C VAL A 212 15.31 -12.20 13.08
N MET A 213 16.09 -12.24 12.01
CA MET A 213 15.63 -12.74 10.71
C MET A 213 15.26 -14.23 10.75
N GLU A 214 15.97 -15.04 11.54
CA GLU A 214 15.60 -16.44 11.75
C GLU A 214 14.20 -16.57 12.39
N GLU A 215 13.91 -15.76 13.42
CA GLU A 215 12.57 -15.73 14.02
C GLU A 215 11.50 -15.21 13.04
N CYS A 216 11.84 -14.26 12.19
CA CYS A 216 10.96 -13.77 11.12
C CYS A 216 10.64 -14.91 10.12
N ARG A 217 11.64 -15.69 9.69
CA ARG A 217 11.45 -16.84 8.80
C ARG A 217 10.58 -17.93 9.42
N ILE A 218 10.79 -18.25 10.70
CA ILE A 218 9.92 -19.19 11.44
C ILE A 218 8.47 -18.68 11.44
N SER A 219 8.27 -17.40 11.79
CA SER A 219 6.93 -16.79 11.79
C SER A 219 6.29 -16.78 10.39
N ALA A 220 7.07 -16.57 9.33
CA ALA A 220 6.59 -16.59 7.95
C ALA A 220 6.15 -18.00 7.51
N VAL A 221 6.87 -19.05 7.94
CA VAL A 221 6.49 -20.44 7.69
C VAL A 221 5.17 -20.78 8.38
N ASP A 222 5.00 -20.38 9.64
CA ASP A 222 3.77 -20.66 10.38
C ASP A 222 2.59 -19.87 9.82
N PHE A 223 2.81 -18.61 9.44
CA PHE A 223 1.85 -17.83 8.66
C PHE A 223 1.42 -18.55 7.37
N ALA A 224 2.38 -19.03 6.57
CA ALA A 224 2.12 -19.70 5.31
C ALA A 224 1.29 -20.99 5.50
N LYS A 225 1.54 -21.74 6.59
CA LYS A 225 0.73 -22.91 6.95
C LYS A 225 -0.69 -22.50 7.33
N THR A 226 -0.82 -21.52 8.21
CA THR A 226 -2.12 -21.01 8.68
C THR A 226 -2.95 -20.50 7.50
N LEU A 227 -2.39 -19.63 6.66
CA LEU A 227 -3.06 -19.07 5.50
C LEU A 227 -3.59 -20.16 4.54
N ARG A 228 -2.77 -21.18 4.25
CA ARG A 228 -3.20 -22.31 3.41
C ARG A 228 -4.35 -23.10 4.05
N ALA A 229 -4.29 -23.32 5.36
CA ALA A 229 -5.31 -24.06 6.09
C ALA A 229 -6.63 -23.29 6.23
N THR A 230 -6.57 -21.95 6.27
CA THR A 230 -7.72 -21.09 6.60
C THR A 230 -8.23 -20.27 5.42
N LYS A 231 -7.67 -20.37 4.21
CA LYS A 231 -8.00 -19.47 3.07
C LYS A 231 -9.50 -19.27 2.79
N ASN A 232 -10.33 -20.30 3.06
CA ASN A 232 -11.78 -20.27 2.82
C ASN A 232 -12.60 -19.86 4.06
N ARG A 233 -11.94 -19.48 5.15
CA ARG A 233 -12.52 -19.19 6.47
C ARG A 233 -11.92 -17.92 7.10
N VAL A 234 -11.14 -17.15 6.35
CA VAL A 234 -10.56 -15.90 6.84
C VAL A 234 -11.52 -14.75 6.61
N ASP A 235 -11.59 -13.87 7.61
CA ASP A 235 -12.27 -12.60 7.47
C ASP A 235 -11.32 -11.60 6.80
N VAL A 236 -11.68 -11.19 5.59
CA VAL A 236 -10.94 -10.19 4.82
C VAL A 236 -11.53 -8.82 5.08
N ALA A 237 -10.69 -7.88 5.51
CA ALA A 237 -11.04 -6.49 5.73
C ALA A 237 -10.51 -5.62 4.58
N TYR A 238 -11.37 -4.72 4.10
CA TYR A 238 -11.05 -3.80 3.01
C TYR A 238 -11.04 -2.37 3.52
N GLY A 239 -9.99 -1.63 3.22
CA GLY A 239 -9.77 -0.29 3.76
C GLY A 239 -9.17 0.68 2.77
N PHE A 240 -9.59 1.94 2.85
CA PHE A 240 -9.04 3.04 2.06
C PHE A 240 -8.32 4.03 2.96
N HIS A 241 -7.15 4.50 2.52
CA HIS A 241 -6.52 5.68 3.09
C HIS A 241 -6.88 6.87 2.21
N SER A 242 -7.62 7.82 2.78
CA SER A 242 -8.14 8.96 2.05
C SER A 242 -7.42 10.26 2.37
N HIS A 243 -7.47 11.24 1.45
CA HIS A 243 -7.02 12.61 1.77
C HIS A 243 -7.76 13.10 3.02
N PRO A 244 -7.08 13.79 3.96
CA PRO A 244 -5.70 14.27 3.91
C PRO A 244 -4.66 13.28 4.50
N HIS A 245 -5.06 12.06 4.84
CA HIS A 245 -4.25 11.11 5.62
C HIS A 245 -3.59 10.00 4.79
N HIS A 246 -3.78 9.97 3.48
CA HIS A 246 -3.12 9.00 2.62
C HIS A 246 -1.61 9.27 2.56
N SER A 247 -0.84 8.19 2.47
CA SER A 247 0.60 8.27 2.22
C SER A 247 0.90 8.40 0.72
N VAL A 248 0.00 7.91 -0.14
CA VAL A 248 0.09 7.96 -1.60
C VAL A 248 -1.20 8.53 -2.17
N GLY A 249 -1.06 9.51 -3.05
CA GLY A 249 -2.13 10.24 -3.72
C GLY A 249 -2.65 9.51 -4.96
N HIS A 250 -2.82 8.19 -4.85
CA HIS A 250 -3.49 7.33 -5.84
C HIS A 250 -4.59 6.55 -5.15
N LEU A 251 -5.67 6.21 -5.86
CA LEU A 251 -6.69 5.32 -5.31
C LEU A 251 -6.14 3.90 -5.16
N HIS A 252 -6.06 3.44 -3.91
CA HIS A 252 -5.69 2.08 -3.57
C HIS A 252 -6.52 1.56 -2.41
N MET A 253 -6.90 0.30 -2.49
CA MET A 253 -7.63 -0.42 -1.44
C MET A 253 -6.66 -1.36 -0.74
N HIS A 254 -6.47 -1.15 0.56
CA HIS A 254 -5.81 -2.12 1.42
C HIS A 254 -6.72 -3.33 1.63
N VAL A 255 -6.14 -4.50 1.46
CA VAL A 255 -6.75 -5.77 1.79
C VAL A 255 -5.95 -6.39 2.93
N LEU A 256 -6.63 -6.62 4.05
CA LEU A 256 -6.04 -7.12 5.30
C LEU A 256 -6.76 -8.39 5.75
N LEU A 257 -6.06 -9.26 6.47
CA LEU A 257 -6.71 -10.32 7.24
C LEU A 257 -7.02 -9.81 8.65
N ALA A 258 -8.29 -9.88 9.04
CA ALA A 258 -8.78 -9.30 10.29
C ALA A 258 -8.41 -10.12 11.53
N ASP A 259 -8.12 -11.40 11.35
CA ASP A 259 -7.75 -12.29 12.47
C ASP A 259 -6.45 -11.79 13.14
N PRO A 260 -6.47 -11.54 14.46
CA PRO A 260 -5.32 -11.02 15.21
C PRO A 260 -4.02 -11.78 14.98
N GLN A 261 -4.07 -13.09 14.68
CA GLN A 261 -2.87 -13.87 14.41
C GLN A 261 -2.06 -13.30 13.24
N PHE A 262 -2.73 -12.79 12.20
CA PHE A 262 -2.11 -12.15 11.03
C PHE A 262 -1.66 -10.72 11.30
N ARG A 263 -1.85 -10.21 12.51
CA ARG A 263 -1.44 -8.85 12.91
C ARG A 263 -0.36 -8.86 14.00
N THR A 264 0.03 -10.04 14.50
CA THR A 264 0.92 -10.22 15.67
C THR A 264 2.21 -9.38 15.60
N TYR A 265 2.85 -9.32 14.44
CA TYR A 265 4.09 -8.57 14.24
C TYR A 265 3.92 -7.37 13.32
N SER A 266 2.69 -6.96 13.03
CA SER A 266 2.37 -5.89 12.09
C SER A 266 2.03 -4.58 12.79
N THR A 267 2.08 -3.46 12.05
CA THR A 267 1.81 -2.15 12.64
C THR A 267 0.31 -1.87 12.75
N LEU A 268 -0.09 -1.17 13.81
CA LEU A 268 -1.43 -0.57 13.96
C LEU A 268 -1.43 0.94 13.69
N ALA A 269 -0.26 1.52 13.37
CA ALA A 269 -0.06 2.97 13.23
C ALA A 269 -0.90 3.60 12.10
N HIS A 270 -1.51 2.78 11.26
CA HIS A 270 -2.27 3.18 10.10
C HIS A 270 -3.78 2.89 10.23
N ASP A 271 -4.22 2.18 11.27
CA ASP A 271 -5.63 1.82 11.44
C ASP A 271 -6.52 3.06 11.57
N TRP A 272 -6.04 4.10 12.26
CA TRP A 272 -6.80 5.32 12.49
C TRP A 272 -7.09 6.13 11.20
N LYS A 273 -6.28 5.95 10.14
CA LYS A 273 -6.52 6.59 8.83
C LYS A 273 -7.39 5.74 7.90
N THR A 274 -7.61 4.46 8.23
CA THR A 274 -8.39 3.53 7.42
C THR A 274 -9.88 3.83 7.51
N LEU A 275 -10.51 3.98 6.34
CA LEU A 275 -11.95 4.00 6.16
C LEU A 275 -12.39 2.67 5.56
N SER A 276 -13.46 2.08 6.09
CA SER A 276 -13.94 0.77 5.59
C SER A 276 -14.54 0.89 4.20
N PHE A 277 -14.35 -0.15 3.39
CA PHE A 277 -14.94 -0.26 2.05
C PHE A 277 -16.43 0.07 2.03
N GLU A 278 -17.22 -0.51 2.95
CA GLU A 278 -18.67 -0.33 2.99
C GLU A 278 -19.07 1.13 3.20
N ALA A 279 -18.28 1.87 3.99
CA ALA A 279 -18.56 3.28 4.24
C ALA A 279 -18.22 4.15 3.02
N VAL A 280 -17.14 3.82 2.32
CA VAL A 280 -16.74 4.50 1.08
C VAL A 280 -17.76 4.23 -0.02
N GLU A 281 -18.08 2.97 -0.27
CA GLU A 281 -19.09 2.52 -1.25
C GLU A 281 -20.45 3.16 -0.98
N TYR A 282 -20.91 3.14 0.27
CA TYR A 282 -22.20 3.75 0.64
C TYR A 282 -22.26 5.25 0.35
N VAL A 283 -21.20 6.00 0.64
CA VAL A 283 -21.18 7.45 0.40
C VAL A 283 -21.12 7.75 -1.10
N LEU A 284 -20.33 6.99 -1.86
CA LEU A 284 -20.21 7.17 -3.31
C LEU A 284 -21.47 6.75 -4.07
N GLY A 285 -22.19 5.73 -3.60
CA GLY A 285 -23.42 5.24 -4.25
C GLY A 285 -24.70 5.95 -3.83
N ALA A 286 -24.65 6.84 -2.84
CA ALA A 286 -25.80 7.62 -2.36
C ALA A 286 -25.85 9.05 -2.93
N GLU A 287 -24.81 9.47 -3.65
CA GLU A 287 -24.66 10.78 -4.31
C GLU A 287 -24.82 10.62 -5.83
#